data_AF-R7R1U9-F1
#
_entry.id   AF-R7R1U9-F1
#
_cell.length_a   1.000
_cell.length_b   1.000
_cell.length_c   1.000
_cell.angle_alpha   90.00
_cell.angle_beta   90.00
_cell.angle_gamma   90.00
#
_symmetry.space_group_name_H-M   'P 1'
#
loop_
_entity.id
_entity.type
_entity.pdbx_description
1 polymer ?
#
loop_
_entity_poly.entity_id
_entity_poly.type
_entity_poly.pdbx_seq_one_letter_code
_entity_poly.pdbx_strand_id
1 'polypeptide(L)'
;MNPCDIAGVKGELSYSEEDGNYYFTRQTKGDAVTVSDGAVVTMDAAGKIDPDDIVVLFIGSNDRPTAEDAETLIATEKEMIRYLGSSKYIVVGLTSKEMIPEVAAVNEKLAAAFGTHFLDIRSYLLEHGLEEAGIAPTDQDLMDLADGEIPSSLRVDIVHGTPDFYRILGEQLYEKMRSDGYL
;
A
#
# COMPACT_ATOMS: atom_id res chain seq x y z
N MET A 1 -4.71 -12.84 -6.09
CA MET A 1 -5.08 -13.70 -4.93
C MET A 1 -5.41 -15.11 -5.39
N ASN A 2 -6.37 -15.29 -6.30
CA ASN A 2 -6.72 -16.62 -6.80
C ASN A 2 -5.74 -17.14 -7.88
N PRO A 3 -5.57 -18.47 -8.00
CA PRO A 3 -6.11 -19.48 -7.09
C PRO A 3 -5.34 -19.56 -5.76
N CYS A 4 -5.92 -20.23 -4.77
CA CYS A 4 -5.31 -20.47 -3.46
C CYS A 4 -5.47 -21.93 -3.03
N ASP A 5 -4.70 -22.32 -2.01
CA ASP A 5 -4.77 -23.62 -1.33
C ASP A 5 -5.17 -23.44 0.13
N ILE A 6 -6.13 -24.23 0.59
CA ILE A 6 -6.50 -24.34 2.02
C ILE A 6 -6.50 -25.81 2.38
N ALA A 7 -5.61 -26.22 3.29
CA ALA A 7 -5.48 -27.61 3.74
C ALA A 7 -5.32 -28.63 2.59
N GLY A 8 -4.55 -28.28 1.55
CA GLY A 8 -4.30 -29.14 0.38
C GLY A 8 -5.43 -29.15 -0.66
N VAL A 9 -6.41 -28.26 -0.52
CA VAL A 9 -7.50 -28.08 -1.47
C VAL A 9 -7.30 -26.80 -2.26
N LYS A 10 -7.14 -26.92 -3.58
CA LYS A 10 -7.09 -25.77 -4.50
C LYS A 10 -8.50 -25.19 -4.74
N GLY A 11 -8.59 -23.87 -4.71
CA GLY A 11 -9.85 -23.15 -4.88
C GLY A 11 -9.66 -21.66 -5.11
N GLU A 12 -10.78 -20.95 -5.05
CA GLU A 12 -10.86 -19.50 -5.19
C GLU A 12 -11.50 -18.91 -3.94
N LEU A 13 -10.90 -17.86 -3.42
CA LEU A 13 -11.48 -17.01 -2.39
C LEU A 13 -12.30 -15.89 -3.04
N SER A 14 -13.46 -15.62 -2.46
CA SER A 14 -14.26 -14.42 -2.73
C SER A 14 -14.64 -13.74 -1.43
N TYR A 15 -14.74 -12.41 -1.45
CA TYR A 15 -15.24 -11.62 -0.33
C TYR A 15 -16.68 -11.19 -0.64
N SER A 16 -17.54 -11.20 0.37
CA SER A 16 -18.92 -10.74 0.28
C SER A 16 -19.08 -9.47 1.11
N GLU A 17 -19.40 -8.37 0.44
CA GLU A 17 -19.69 -7.09 1.11
C GLU A 17 -21.00 -7.12 1.90
N GLU A 18 -21.93 -8.02 1.56
CA GLU A 18 -23.25 -8.11 2.21
C GLU A 18 -23.16 -8.56 3.67
N ASP A 19 -22.26 -9.51 3.93
CA ASP A 19 -22.12 -10.15 5.25
C ASP A 19 -20.69 -10.07 5.82
N GLY A 20 -19.75 -9.46 5.09
CA GLY A 20 -18.37 -9.28 5.51
C GLY A 20 -17.55 -10.56 5.55
N ASN A 21 -18.03 -11.66 4.93
CA ASN A 21 -17.38 -12.96 5.01
C ASN A 21 -16.55 -13.29 3.77
N TYR A 22 -15.50 -14.09 3.99
CA TYR A 22 -14.77 -14.76 2.91
C TYR A 22 -15.36 -16.14 2.64
N TYR A 23 -15.47 -16.48 1.35
CA TYR A 23 -15.99 -17.75 0.86
C TYR A 23 -14.92 -18.46 0.04
N PHE A 24 -14.84 -19.78 0.19
CA PHE A 24 -13.91 -20.61 -0.56
C PHE A 24 -14.65 -21.58 -1.48
N THR A 25 -14.36 -21.50 -2.78
CA THR A 25 -14.92 -22.39 -3.80
C THR A 25 -13.83 -23.31 -4.33
N ARG A 26 -13.99 -24.63 -4.14
CA ARG A 26 -13.04 -25.63 -4.65
C ARG A 26 -13.02 -25.64 -6.18
N GLN A 27 -11.82 -25.72 -6.77
CA GLN A 27 -11.67 -25.84 -8.22
C GLN A 27 -12.12 -27.20 -8.76
N THR A 28 -11.95 -28.25 -7.96
CA THR A 28 -12.34 -29.61 -8.34
C THR A 28 -13.25 -30.20 -7.27
N LYS A 29 -14.34 -30.83 -7.70
CA LYS A 29 -15.26 -31.54 -6.81
C LYS A 29 -14.51 -32.67 -6.09
N GLY A 30 -14.79 -32.84 -4.79
CA GLY A 30 -14.24 -33.92 -3.99
C GLY A 30 -14.93 -34.02 -2.63
N ASP A 31 -14.44 -34.91 -1.79
CA ASP A 31 -14.97 -35.15 -0.44
C ASP A 31 -14.66 -34.00 0.51
N ALA A 32 -15.46 -33.87 1.58
CA ALA A 32 -15.25 -32.86 2.60
C ALA A 32 -13.85 -33.00 3.24
N VAL A 33 -13.15 -31.87 3.39
CA VAL A 33 -11.84 -31.79 4.04
C VAL A 33 -11.99 -30.97 5.32
N THR A 34 -11.46 -31.47 6.44
CA THR A 34 -11.44 -30.73 7.70
C THR A 34 -10.34 -29.68 7.64
N VAL A 35 -10.71 -28.42 7.85
CA VAL A 35 -9.78 -27.30 7.98
C VAL A 35 -9.63 -27.01 9.47
N SER A 36 -8.43 -27.18 10.00
CA SER A 36 -8.15 -26.83 11.40
C SER A 36 -8.16 -25.32 11.61
N ASP A 37 -8.49 -24.89 12.82
CA ASP A 37 -8.28 -23.50 13.21
C ASP A 37 -6.81 -23.10 12.98
N GLY A 38 -6.59 -21.88 12.48
CA GLY A 38 -5.28 -21.39 12.08
C GLY A 38 -4.69 -22.00 10.80
N ALA A 39 -5.46 -22.76 10.01
CA ALA A 39 -4.98 -23.25 8.71
C ALA A 39 -4.59 -22.08 7.79
N VAL A 40 -3.39 -22.15 7.23
CA VAL A 40 -2.86 -21.12 6.33
C VAL A 40 -3.54 -21.21 4.97
N VAL A 41 -4.05 -20.07 4.49
CA VAL A 41 -4.42 -19.91 3.09
C VAL A 41 -3.17 -19.58 2.28
N THR A 42 -2.78 -20.48 1.38
CA THR A 42 -1.58 -20.29 0.55
C THR A 42 -2.01 -19.84 -0.85
N MET A 43 -1.73 -18.59 -1.21
CA MET A 43 -1.99 -18.09 -2.56
C MET A 43 -1.01 -18.74 -3.55
N ASP A 44 -1.40 -18.93 -4.80
CA ASP A 44 -0.50 -19.55 -5.80
C ASP A 44 0.78 -18.71 -6.01
N ALA A 45 0.68 -17.39 -5.85
CA ALA A 45 1.80 -16.47 -5.88
C ALA A 45 2.82 -16.70 -4.74
N ALA A 46 2.41 -17.30 -3.61
CA ALA A 46 3.33 -17.56 -2.50
C ALA A 46 4.42 -18.57 -2.87
N GLY A 47 4.17 -19.47 -3.83
CA GLY A 47 5.19 -20.38 -4.36
C GLY A 47 6.24 -19.72 -5.26
N LYS A 48 6.08 -18.42 -5.54
CA LYS A 48 6.96 -17.63 -6.41
C LYS A 48 7.71 -16.54 -5.64
N ILE A 49 7.65 -16.55 -4.31
CA ILE A 49 8.38 -15.59 -3.47
C ILE A 49 9.87 -15.83 -3.63
N ASP A 50 10.60 -14.80 -4.04
CA ASP A 50 12.05 -14.76 -4.07
C ASP A 50 12.55 -13.69 -3.07
N PRO A 51 13.37 -14.05 -2.06
CA PRO A 51 13.96 -13.07 -1.15
C PRO A 51 14.82 -11.99 -1.83
N ASP A 52 15.25 -12.20 -3.08
CA ASP A 52 15.99 -11.21 -3.86
C ASP A 52 15.09 -10.20 -4.59
N ASP A 53 13.77 -10.41 -4.62
CA ASP A 53 12.79 -9.49 -5.21
C ASP A 53 12.68 -8.18 -4.41
N ILE A 54 12.26 -7.10 -5.09
CA ILE A 54 11.97 -5.82 -4.44
C ILE A 54 10.50 -5.78 -4.03
N VAL A 55 10.24 -5.52 -2.75
CA VAL A 55 8.89 -5.40 -2.19
C VAL A 55 8.51 -3.92 -2.10
N VAL A 56 7.39 -3.54 -2.73
CA VAL A 56 6.80 -2.21 -2.56
C VAL A 56 5.47 -2.35 -1.84
N LEU A 57 5.37 -1.78 -0.64
CA LEU A 57 4.14 -1.72 0.15
C LEU A 57 3.56 -0.31 0.04
N PHE A 58 2.39 -0.21 -0.57
CA PHE A 58 1.58 1.01 -0.59
C PHE A 58 0.15 0.65 -0.20
N ILE A 59 -0.04 0.42 1.10
CA ILE A 59 -1.26 -0.12 1.69
C ILE A 59 -1.68 0.73 2.90
N GLY A 60 -2.86 0.46 3.47
CA GLY A 60 -3.29 1.05 4.74
C GLY A 60 -4.38 2.13 4.62
N SER A 61 -4.48 2.86 3.51
CA SER A 61 -5.48 3.94 3.38
C SER A 61 -6.94 3.46 3.48
N ASN A 62 -7.22 2.20 3.14
CA ASN A 62 -8.56 1.63 3.26
C ASN A 62 -8.99 1.43 4.72
N ASP A 63 -8.04 1.18 5.62
CA ASP A 63 -8.30 1.01 7.05
C ASP A 63 -8.42 2.35 7.79
N ARG A 64 -8.04 3.45 7.11
CA ARG A 64 -8.09 4.83 7.62
C ARG A 64 -7.47 4.95 9.02
N PRO A 65 -6.21 4.50 9.21
CA PRO A 65 -5.58 4.50 10.52
C PRO A 65 -5.45 5.92 11.07
N THR A 66 -5.73 6.08 12.35
CA THR A 66 -5.31 7.26 13.11
C THR A 66 -3.84 7.14 13.53
N ALA A 67 -3.27 8.19 14.11
CA ALA A 67 -1.95 8.13 14.72
C ALA A 67 -1.84 7.05 15.82
N GLU A 68 -2.94 6.72 16.51
CA GLU A 68 -2.98 5.64 17.52
C GLU A 68 -2.98 4.26 16.84
N ASP A 69 -3.65 4.12 15.70
CA ASP A 69 -3.75 2.87 14.94
C ASP A 69 -2.49 2.57 14.10
N ALA A 70 -1.61 3.55 13.90
CA ALA A 70 -0.41 3.42 13.08
C ALA A 70 0.49 2.24 13.48
N GLU A 71 0.57 1.89 14.77
CA GLU A 71 1.33 0.71 15.22
C GLU A 71 0.78 -0.60 14.65
N THR A 72 -0.54 -0.70 14.44
CA THR A 72 -1.18 -1.86 13.81
C THR A 72 -0.82 -1.96 12.34
N LEU A 73 -0.80 -0.83 11.62
CA LEU A 73 -0.35 -0.78 10.23
C LEU A 73 1.13 -1.18 10.13
N ILE A 74 2.00 -0.59 10.97
CA ILE A 74 3.43 -0.90 11.03
C ILE A 74 3.66 -2.38 11.32
N ALA A 75 2.93 -2.97 12.27
CA ALA A 75 3.03 -4.38 12.59
C ALA A 75 2.63 -5.25 11.39
N THR A 76 1.54 -4.89 10.71
CA THR A 76 1.07 -5.58 9.49
C THR A 76 2.13 -5.56 8.39
N GLU A 77 2.69 -4.39 8.09
CA GLU A 77 3.71 -4.24 7.06
C GLU A 77 5.01 -5.00 7.41
N LYS A 78 5.43 -4.97 8.68
CA LYS A 78 6.58 -5.78 9.16
C LYS A 78 6.34 -7.27 9.00
N GLU A 79 5.12 -7.75 9.27
CA GLU A 79 4.76 -9.15 9.07
C GLU A 79 4.75 -9.53 7.58
N MET A 80 4.28 -8.65 6.70
CA MET A 80 4.36 -8.85 5.25
C MET A 80 5.81 -8.92 4.77
N ILE A 81 6.67 -7.99 5.20
CA ILE A 81 8.11 -7.99 4.86
C ILE A 81 8.77 -9.27 5.38
N ARG A 82 8.51 -9.66 6.64
CA ARG A 82 9.03 -10.89 7.25
C ARG A 82 8.61 -12.13 6.48
N TYR A 83 7.36 -12.20 6.06
CA TYR A 83 6.83 -13.33 5.28
C TYR A 83 7.45 -13.42 3.89
N LEU A 84 7.61 -12.28 3.21
CA LEU A 84 8.25 -12.21 1.89
C LEU A 84 9.77 -12.45 1.96
N GLY A 85 10.39 -12.19 3.12
CA GLY A 85 11.79 -12.51 3.39
C GLY A 85 12.80 -11.62 2.66
N SER A 86 12.34 -10.62 1.91
CA SER A 86 13.22 -9.70 1.17
C SER A 86 13.79 -8.61 2.08
N SER A 87 15.08 -8.32 1.88
CA SER A 87 15.75 -7.15 2.45
C SER A 87 15.59 -5.89 1.60
N LYS A 88 15.14 -6.04 0.35
CA LYS A 88 14.91 -4.94 -0.60
C LYS A 88 13.44 -4.56 -0.54
N TYR A 89 13.11 -3.58 0.29
CA TYR A 89 11.72 -3.14 0.41
C TYR A 89 11.59 -1.63 0.52
N ILE A 90 10.42 -1.14 0.11
CA ILE A 90 9.99 0.25 0.20
C ILE A 90 8.60 0.28 0.80
N VAL A 91 8.40 1.10 1.84
CA VAL A 91 7.08 1.45 2.38
C VAL A 91 6.73 2.85 1.91
N VAL A 92 5.61 2.99 1.21
CA VAL A 92 5.17 4.26 0.61
C VAL A 92 4.21 4.96 1.57
N GLY A 93 4.49 6.23 1.87
CA GLY A 93 3.64 7.07 2.70
C GLY A 93 2.24 7.26 2.13
N LEU A 94 1.26 7.38 3.02
CA LEU A 94 -0.15 7.53 2.69
C LEU A 94 -0.44 8.93 2.11
N THR A 95 -1.41 9.01 1.19
CA THR A 95 -1.67 10.25 0.42
C THR A 95 -3.11 10.72 0.43
N SER A 96 -4.06 9.90 0.89
CA SER A 96 -5.50 10.20 0.80
C SER A 96 -5.92 11.41 1.64
N LYS A 97 -6.74 12.30 1.05
CA LYS A 97 -7.35 13.45 1.73
C LYS A 97 -8.37 13.02 2.77
N GLU A 98 -9.01 11.86 2.57
CA GLU A 98 -10.00 11.33 3.51
C GLU A 98 -9.44 11.14 4.93
N MET A 99 -8.13 11.03 5.05
CA MET A 99 -7.44 10.80 6.31
C MET A 99 -6.85 12.08 6.92
N ILE A 100 -7.18 13.27 6.43
CA ILE A 100 -6.78 14.50 7.13
C ILE A 100 -7.57 14.59 8.44
N PRO A 101 -6.93 14.91 9.58
CA PRO A 101 -5.52 15.34 9.72
C PRO A 101 -4.52 14.20 9.99
N GLU A 102 -4.99 12.97 10.20
CA GLU A 102 -4.18 11.81 10.63
C GLU A 102 -3.02 11.45 9.69
N VAL A 103 -3.18 11.65 8.37
CA VAL A 103 -2.22 11.21 7.36
C VAL A 103 -0.77 11.63 7.63
N ALA A 104 -0.56 12.86 8.11
CA ALA A 104 0.78 13.36 8.41
C ALA A 104 1.39 12.66 9.63
N ALA A 105 0.61 12.49 10.70
CA ALA A 105 1.06 11.83 11.93
C ALA A 105 1.30 10.32 11.73
N VAL A 106 0.48 9.68 10.90
CA VAL A 106 0.69 8.27 10.50
C VAL A 106 1.97 8.15 9.68
N ASN A 107 2.19 9.02 8.68
CA ASN A 107 3.40 9.01 7.86
C ASN A 107 4.66 9.28 8.70
N GLU A 108 4.62 10.14 9.71
CA GLU A 108 5.73 10.36 10.63
C GLU A 108 6.12 9.07 11.39
N LYS A 109 5.11 8.32 11.86
CA LYS A 109 5.32 7.04 12.53
C LYS A 109 5.85 5.97 11.58
N LEU A 110 5.34 5.90 10.36
CA LEU A 110 5.87 5.01 9.31
C LEU A 110 7.33 5.35 8.98
N ALA A 111 7.64 6.64 8.79
CA ALA A 111 9.00 7.12 8.56
C ALA A 111 9.96 6.73 9.70
N ALA A 112 9.53 6.91 10.96
CA ALA A 112 10.31 6.51 12.13
C ALA A 112 10.53 4.98 12.20
N ALA A 113 9.52 4.19 11.82
CA ALA A 113 9.56 2.73 11.91
C ALA A 113 10.40 2.08 10.80
N PHE A 114 10.37 2.63 9.58
CA PHE A 114 10.99 2.04 8.39
C PHE A 114 12.27 2.77 7.94
N GLY A 115 12.55 3.95 8.49
CA GLY A 115 13.78 4.70 8.26
C GLY A 115 14.07 4.90 6.78
N THR A 116 15.25 4.48 6.33
CA THR A 116 15.65 4.61 4.93
C THR A 116 14.79 3.82 3.97
N HIS A 117 13.94 2.88 4.41
CA HIS A 117 13.02 2.16 3.51
C HIS A 117 11.70 2.92 3.27
N PHE A 118 11.44 4.00 4.02
CA PHE A 118 10.23 4.80 3.82
C PHE A 118 10.38 5.75 2.62
N LEU A 119 9.34 5.85 1.79
CA LEU A 119 9.20 6.86 0.74
C LEU A 119 8.13 7.86 1.17
N ASP A 120 8.56 9.07 1.54
CA ASP A 120 7.65 10.18 1.83
C ASP A 120 7.14 10.85 0.56
N ILE A 121 6.34 10.10 -0.21
CA ILE A 121 5.77 10.59 -1.45
C ILE A 121 4.83 11.79 -1.22
N ARG A 122 4.17 11.87 -0.06
CA ARG A 122 3.25 12.97 0.26
C ARG A 122 4.01 14.28 0.33
N SER A 123 5.09 14.35 1.09
CA SER A 123 5.91 15.57 1.17
C SER A 123 6.48 15.94 -0.19
N TYR A 124 6.95 14.96 -0.98
CA TYR A 124 7.44 15.22 -2.34
C TYR A 124 6.37 15.86 -3.25
N LEU A 125 5.14 15.35 -3.22
CA LEU A 125 4.05 15.90 -4.03
C LEU A 125 3.61 17.29 -3.59
N LEU A 126 3.69 17.61 -2.29
CA LEU A 126 3.44 18.95 -1.76
C LEU A 126 4.50 19.95 -2.24
N GLU A 127 5.76 19.55 -2.27
CA GLU A 127 6.88 20.44 -2.59
C GLU A 127 7.13 20.58 -4.11
N HIS A 128 7.03 19.47 -4.85
CA HIS A 128 7.48 19.38 -6.24
C HIS A 128 6.39 18.93 -7.22
N GLY A 129 5.23 18.48 -6.74
CA GLY A 129 4.25 17.77 -7.58
C GLY A 129 3.74 18.58 -8.78
N LEU A 130 3.40 19.85 -8.59
CA LEU A 130 2.89 20.71 -9.69
C LEU A 130 4.00 21.05 -10.69
N GLU A 131 5.21 21.32 -10.20
CA GLU A 131 6.36 21.62 -11.04
C GLU A 131 6.71 20.42 -11.93
N GLU A 132 6.83 19.23 -11.34
CA GLU A 132 7.09 17.96 -12.03
C GLU A 132 5.97 17.56 -12.99
N ALA A 133 4.73 17.98 -12.73
CA ALA A 133 3.61 17.79 -13.65
C ALA A 133 3.55 18.85 -14.76
N GLY A 134 4.37 19.90 -14.71
CA GLY A 134 4.31 21.03 -15.66
C GLY A 134 3.00 21.82 -15.55
N ILE A 135 2.35 21.81 -14.39
CA ILE A 135 1.06 22.47 -14.13
C ILE A 135 1.32 23.84 -13.50
N ALA A 136 0.78 24.89 -14.11
CA ALA A 136 0.72 26.19 -13.46
C ALA A 136 -0.29 26.13 -12.29
N PRO A 137 0.10 26.49 -11.06
CA PRO A 137 -0.80 26.40 -9.89
C PRO A 137 -2.08 27.22 -10.08
N THR A 138 -3.23 26.62 -9.73
CA THR A 138 -4.51 27.33 -9.61
C THR A 138 -4.69 27.92 -8.21
N ASP A 139 -5.68 28.82 -8.04
CA ASP A 139 -6.01 29.34 -6.71
C ASP A 139 -6.37 28.23 -5.72
N GLN A 140 -7.05 27.17 -6.18
CA GLN A 140 -7.39 26.02 -5.33
C GLN A 140 -6.13 25.23 -4.93
N ASP A 141 -5.17 25.06 -5.82
CA ASP A 141 -3.90 24.40 -5.51
C ASP A 141 -3.12 25.18 -4.45
N LEU A 142 -3.11 26.50 -4.53
CA LEU A 142 -2.46 27.36 -3.54
C LEU A 142 -3.15 27.27 -2.17
N MET A 143 -4.48 27.14 -2.14
CA MET A 143 -5.22 26.90 -0.90
C MET A 143 -4.90 25.52 -0.32
N ASP A 144 -4.92 24.47 -1.15
CA ASP A 144 -4.58 23.11 -0.70
C ASP A 144 -3.15 23.07 -0.12
N LEU A 145 -2.17 23.69 -0.79
CA LEU A 145 -0.79 23.77 -0.31
C LEU A 145 -0.68 24.54 1.02
N ALA A 146 -1.44 25.64 1.18
CA ALA A 146 -1.47 26.39 2.44
C ALA A 146 -2.05 25.55 3.59
N ASP A 147 -2.97 24.63 3.29
CA ASP A 147 -3.56 23.68 4.23
C ASP A 147 -2.72 22.39 4.40
N GLY A 148 -1.55 22.30 3.75
CA GLY A 148 -0.66 21.13 3.82
C GLY A 148 -1.21 19.91 3.07
N GLU A 149 -2.00 20.14 2.01
CA GLU A 149 -2.68 19.12 1.24
C GLU A 149 -2.21 19.05 -0.21
N ILE A 150 -2.17 17.82 -0.73
CA ILE A 150 -1.76 17.56 -2.11
C ILE A 150 -2.67 18.37 -3.06
N PRO A 151 -2.10 19.17 -3.97
CA PRO A 151 -2.85 20.02 -4.89
C PRO A 151 -4.01 19.31 -5.59
N SER A 152 -5.17 19.96 -5.67
CA SER A 152 -6.35 19.43 -6.39
C SER A 152 -6.03 19.09 -7.85
N SER A 153 -5.15 19.84 -8.52
CA SER A 153 -4.73 19.56 -9.89
C SER A 153 -3.94 18.23 -10.05
N LEU A 154 -3.47 17.64 -8.95
CA LEU A 154 -2.81 16.32 -8.94
C LEU A 154 -3.76 15.19 -8.51
N ARG A 155 -5.05 15.47 -8.32
CA ARG A 155 -6.03 14.49 -7.85
C ARG A 155 -7.26 14.44 -8.72
N VAL A 156 -7.87 13.26 -8.77
CA VAL A 156 -9.17 13.04 -9.41
C VAL A 156 -10.30 13.26 -8.41
N ASP A 157 -10.08 12.82 -7.17
CA ASP A 157 -11.01 12.98 -6.05
C ASP A 157 -10.23 13.03 -4.71
N ILE A 158 -10.91 12.78 -3.60
CA ILE A 158 -10.31 12.82 -2.26
C ILE A 158 -9.42 11.61 -1.94
N VAL A 159 -9.44 10.55 -2.75
CA VAL A 159 -8.68 9.31 -2.58
C VAL A 159 -7.63 9.12 -3.69
N HIS A 160 -7.98 9.43 -4.93
CA HIS A 160 -7.23 9.02 -6.12
C HIS A 160 -6.43 10.17 -6.75
N GLY A 161 -5.18 9.89 -7.12
CA GLY A 161 -4.31 10.78 -7.90
C GLY A 161 -4.64 10.82 -9.40
N THR A 162 -4.15 11.84 -10.10
CA THR A 162 -4.15 11.93 -11.57
C THR A 162 -3.09 11.02 -12.20
N PRO A 163 -3.08 10.85 -13.54
CA PRO A 163 -1.96 10.19 -14.21
C PRO A 163 -0.59 10.79 -13.88
N ASP A 164 -0.49 12.12 -13.74
CA ASP A 164 0.77 12.78 -13.37
C ASP A 164 1.20 12.44 -11.94
N PHE A 165 0.27 12.39 -10.99
CA PHE A 165 0.56 11.91 -9.63
C PHE A 165 1.20 10.51 -9.67
N TYR A 166 0.59 9.57 -10.41
CA TYR A 166 1.09 8.19 -10.45
C TYR A 166 2.40 8.05 -11.23
N ARG A 167 2.62 8.88 -12.26
CA ARG A 167 3.90 8.99 -12.94
C ARG A 167 4.99 9.43 -11.98
N ILE A 168 4.77 10.52 -11.24
CA ILE A 168 5.71 11.05 -10.25
C ILE A 168 6.00 10.01 -9.17
N LEU A 169 4.97 9.34 -8.63
CA LEU A 169 5.17 8.23 -7.67
C LEU A 169 6.06 7.12 -8.26
N GLY A 170 5.84 6.73 -9.51
CA GLY A 170 6.67 5.73 -10.19
C GLY A 170 8.12 6.16 -10.35
N GLU A 171 8.36 7.42 -10.71
CA GLU A 171 9.69 8.02 -10.83
C GLU A 171 10.40 8.09 -9.48
N GLN A 172 9.70 8.50 -8.41
CA GLN A 172 10.24 8.52 -7.05
C GLN A 172 10.55 7.13 -6.49
N LEU A 173 9.71 6.14 -6.80
CA LEU A 173 10.00 4.74 -6.47
C LEU A 173 11.27 4.27 -7.17
N TYR A 174 11.42 4.57 -8.46
CA TYR A 174 12.62 4.20 -9.23
C TYR A 174 13.89 4.82 -8.65
N GLU A 175 13.88 6.13 -8.40
CA GLU A 175 15.04 6.82 -7.82
C GLU A 175 15.36 6.32 -6.41
N LYS A 176 14.33 6.01 -5.61
CA LYS A 176 14.52 5.38 -4.30
C LYS A 176 15.16 4.00 -4.41
N MET A 177 14.68 3.13 -5.30
CA MET A 177 15.27 1.81 -5.53
C MET A 177 16.74 1.90 -5.94
N ARG A 178 17.11 2.90 -6.75
CA ARG A 178 18.51 3.16 -7.11
C ARG A 178 19.33 3.66 -5.94
N SER A 179 18.81 4.61 -5.17
CA SER A 179 19.48 5.17 -3.99
C SER A 179 19.74 4.11 -2.92
N ASP A 180 18.78 3.20 -2.73
CA ASP A 180 18.87 2.11 -1.75
C ASP A 180 19.69 0.91 -2.27
N GLY A 181 20.13 0.95 -3.55
CA GLY A 181 21.00 -0.07 -4.16
C GLY A 181 20.27 -1.36 -4.56
N TYR A 182 18.98 -1.28 -4.86
CA TYR A 182 18.17 -2.45 -5.26
C TYR A 182 18.23 -2.75 -6.77
N LEU A 183 18.66 -1.78 -7.59
CA LEU A 183 18.78 -1.85 -9.05
C LEU A 183 20.23 -1.69 -9.52
#